data_AF-A0A1T4MIG0-F1
#
_entry.id   AF-A0A1T4MIG0-F1
#
_cell.length_a   1.000
_cell.length_b   1.000
_cell.length_c   1.000
_cell.angle_alpha   90.00
_cell.angle_beta   90.00
_cell.angle_gamma   90.00
#
_symmetry.space_group_name_H-M   'P 1'
#
loop_
_entity.id
_entity.type
_entity.pdbx_description
1 polymer ?
#
loop_
_entity_poly.entity_id
_entity_poly.type
_entity_poly.pdbx_seq_one_letter_code
_entity_poly.pdbx_strand_id
1 'polypeptide(L)'
;MILKAKKNKGFTLVELIVAIAVLALLITAVVTFMGHESVTLKKQEADISVQNSGQETLNELSDIIIQAKELTIEGYVFEDNYVYAFNKKKVGESIAKSATAVKYQRKSLIPGGDSTTLNYEDNGYKHFPASATVSGDYLKTKVGDDPSATVTYKNIYLSKLTVKYSVPYDSNYLGTGITDPGNVNDECTAIITFNQEKIYIEKTYKYMTKLNSSGVSDNTVYTSKLNYGTSSNGKIISAARITVDPLNQSLSLNLDFAYQKHGASIQNIINIKNSNVLIDPKE
;
A
#
# COMPACT_ATOMS: atom_id res chain seq x y z
N MET A 1 -68.88 2.89 63.17
CA MET A 1 -68.09 2.64 61.95
C MET A 1 -67.17 3.83 61.71
N ILE A 2 -65.91 3.76 62.15
CA ILE A 2 -64.96 4.89 62.04
C ILE A 2 -64.25 4.74 60.69
N LEU A 3 -64.60 5.60 59.73
CA LEU A 3 -63.88 5.74 58.48
C LEU A 3 -62.53 6.42 58.77
N LYS A 4 -61.44 5.64 58.71
CA LYS A 4 -60.07 6.19 58.71
C LYS A 4 -59.91 7.08 57.47
N ALA A 5 -59.94 8.39 57.67
CA ALA A 5 -59.60 9.36 56.64
C ALA A 5 -58.14 9.12 56.19
N LYS A 6 -57.96 8.67 54.96
CA LYS A 6 -56.66 8.47 54.33
C LYS A 6 -56.03 9.86 54.12
N LYS A 7 -55.09 10.26 54.97
CA LYS A 7 -54.33 11.50 54.80
C LYS A 7 -53.47 11.34 53.53
N ASN A 8 -53.86 12.01 52.44
CA ASN A 8 -52.99 12.17 51.28
C ASN A 8 -51.78 13.00 51.72
N LYS A 9 -50.63 12.35 51.92
CA LYS A 9 -49.35 13.04 52.10
C LYS A 9 -48.98 13.64 50.75
N GLY A 10 -49.43 14.86 50.48
CA GLY A 10 -48.95 15.64 49.34
C GLY A 10 -47.45 15.86 49.48
N PHE A 11 -46.73 15.77 48.36
CA PHE A 11 -45.30 16.08 48.30
C PHE A 11 -45.07 17.51 48.79
N THR A 12 -44.07 17.72 49.63
CA THR A 12 -43.66 19.07 50.00
C THR A 12 -42.91 19.72 48.82
N LEU A 13 -42.99 21.04 48.68
CA LEU A 13 -42.31 21.78 47.62
C LEU A 13 -40.79 21.49 47.60
N VAL A 14 -40.19 21.34 48.78
CA VAL A 14 -38.76 21.06 48.93
C VAL A 14 -38.40 19.67 48.39
N GLU A 15 -39.18 18.63 48.71
CA GLU A 15 -38.95 17.28 48.18
C GLU A 15 -39.07 17.24 46.65
N LEU A 16 -39.97 18.03 46.08
CA LEU A 16 -40.12 18.15 44.63
C LEU A 16 -38.88 18.80 43.98
N ILE A 17 -38.37 19.89 44.57
CA ILE A 17 -37.18 20.58 44.06
C ILE A 17 -35.94 19.68 44.14
N VAL A 18 -35.77 18.99 45.26
CA VAL A 18 -34.65 18.05 45.45
C VAL A 18 -34.74 16.90 44.44
N ALA A 19 -35.93 16.34 44.22
CA ALA A 19 -36.13 15.28 43.24
C ALA A 19 -35.79 15.74 41.81
N ILE A 20 -36.23 16.93 41.41
CA ILE A 20 -35.93 17.48 40.08
C ILE A 20 -34.43 17.75 39.93
N ALA A 21 -33.76 18.28 40.96
CA ALA A 21 -32.33 18.54 40.92
C ALA A 21 -31.50 17.27 40.73
N VAL A 22 -31.83 16.20 41.47
CA VAL A 22 -31.16 14.89 41.33
C VAL A 22 -31.43 14.29 39.95
N LEU A 23 -32.67 14.37 39.48
CA LEU A 23 -33.05 13.83 38.17
C LEU A 23 -32.37 14.57 37.01
N ALA A 24 -32.26 15.90 37.10
CA ALA A 24 -31.53 16.71 36.13
C ALA A 24 -30.03 16.37 36.08
N LEU A 25 -29.42 16.13 37.24
CA LEU A 25 -28.01 15.71 37.32
C LEU A 25 -27.81 14.34 36.69
N LEU A 26 -28.71 13.37 36.96
CA LEU A 26 -28.66 12.03 36.38
C LEU A 26 -28.81 12.05 34.85
N ILE A 27 -29.77 12.81 34.32
CA ILE A 27 -29.96 12.94 32.87
C ILE A 27 -28.72 13.57 32.22
N THR A 28 -28.16 14.61 32.84
CA THR A 28 -26.95 15.27 32.33
C THR A 28 -25.76 14.30 32.29
N ALA A 29 -25.59 13.48 33.34
CA ALA A 29 -24.56 12.45 33.36
C ALA A 29 -24.75 11.44 32.22
N VAL A 30 -25.96 10.90 32.05
CA VAL A 30 -26.27 9.92 30.99
C VAL A 30 -26.02 10.49 29.59
N VAL A 31 -26.50 11.72 29.31
CA VAL A 31 -26.29 12.37 28.01
C VAL A 31 -24.80 12.60 27.73
N THR A 32 -24.03 12.95 28.77
CA THR A 32 -22.57 13.13 28.65
C THR A 32 -21.87 11.80 28.34
N PHE A 33 -22.24 10.72 29.02
CA PHE A 33 -21.71 9.38 28.76
C PHE A 33 -22.05 8.89 27.35
N MET A 34 -23.31 9.02 26.92
CA MET A 34 -23.75 8.65 25.58
C MET A 34 -23.06 9.48 24.49
N GLY A 35 -22.86 10.78 24.73
CA GLY A 35 -22.12 11.65 23.82
C GLY A 35 -20.68 11.20 23.63
N HIS A 36 -20.00 10.83 24.71
CA HIS A 36 -18.62 10.33 24.67
C HIS A 36 -18.51 8.99 23.94
N GLU A 37 -19.44 8.07 24.20
CA GLU A 37 -19.47 6.75 23.56
C GLU A 37 -19.73 6.86 22.05
N SER A 38 -20.68 7.69 21.63
CA SER A 38 -20.96 7.91 20.20
C SER A 38 -19.76 8.46 19.43
N VAL A 39 -19.02 9.41 20.01
CA VAL A 39 -17.79 9.94 19.39
C VAL A 39 -16.70 8.87 19.33
N THR A 40 -16.59 8.04 20.37
CA THR A 40 -15.61 6.94 20.42
C THR A 40 -15.91 5.87 19.37
N LEU A 41 -17.18 5.46 19.24
CA LEU A 41 -17.60 4.47 18.25
C LEU A 41 -17.33 4.96 16.82
N LYS A 42 -17.69 6.21 16.49
CA LYS A 42 -17.39 6.80 15.17
C LYS A 42 -15.89 6.81 14.86
N LYS A 43 -15.06 7.07 15.87
CA LYS A 43 -13.60 7.04 15.74
C LYS A 43 -13.12 5.62 15.44
N GLN A 44 -13.63 4.62 16.14
CA GLN A 44 -13.30 3.21 15.92
C GLN A 44 -13.74 2.73 14.54
N GLU A 45 -14.95 3.09 14.10
CA GLU A 45 -15.45 2.78 12.76
C GLU A 45 -14.54 3.34 11.65
N ALA A 46 -14.08 4.58 11.81
CA ALA A 46 -13.14 5.20 10.88
C ALA A 46 -11.76 4.51 10.87
N ASP A 47 -11.23 4.13 12.04
CA ASP A 47 -9.99 3.36 12.14
C ASP A 47 -10.10 2.00 11.42
N ILE A 48 -11.20 1.28 11.65
CA ILE A 48 -11.48 -0.01 11.00
C ILE A 48 -11.61 0.16 9.49
N SER A 49 -12.28 1.20 9.01
CA SER A 49 -12.41 1.47 7.57
C SER A 49 -11.06 1.68 6.87
N VAL A 50 -10.10 2.32 7.53
CA VAL A 50 -8.74 2.50 6.97
C VAL A 50 -7.98 1.18 6.96
N GLN A 51 -8.09 0.39 8.02
CA GLN A 51 -7.46 -0.94 8.09
C GLN A 51 -8.00 -1.89 7.02
N ASN A 52 -9.33 -1.98 6.87
CA ASN A 52 -9.95 -2.85 5.87
C ASN A 52 -9.54 -2.46 4.45
N SER A 53 -9.60 -1.17 4.12
CA SER A 53 -9.19 -0.67 2.80
C SER A 53 -7.71 -0.99 2.51
N GLY A 54 -6.85 -0.89 3.51
CA GLY A 54 -5.45 -1.25 3.33
C GLY A 54 -5.25 -2.76 3.16
N GLN A 55 -6.01 -3.59 3.88
CA GLN A 55 -5.91 -5.05 3.75
C GLN A 55 -6.40 -5.52 2.38
N GLU A 56 -7.51 -4.96 1.90
CA GLU A 56 -8.02 -5.19 0.54
C GLU A 56 -6.98 -4.82 -0.52
N THR A 57 -6.38 -3.63 -0.38
CA THR A 57 -5.30 -3.18 -1.27
C THR A 57 -4.11 -4.13 -1.25
N LEU A 58 -3.67 -4.56 -0.08
CA LEU A 58 -2.53 -5.45 0.04
C LEU A 58 -2.83 -6.83 -0.54
N ASN A 59 -4.05 -7.34 -0.38
CA ASN A 59 -4.48 -8.60 -0.95
C ASN A 59 -4.46 -8.55 -2.48
N GLU A 60 -5.06 -7.54 -3.11
CA GLU A 60 -5.05 -7.39 -4.58
C GLU A 60 -3.62 -7.28 -5.13
N LEU A 61 -2.78 -6.43 -4.50
CA LEU A 61 -1.39 -6.30 -4.92
C LEU A 61 -0.63 -7.62 -4.76
N SER A 62 -0.86 -8.34 -3.66
CA SER A 62 -0.26 -9.65 -3.43
C SER A 62 -0.68 -10.64 -4.51
N ASP A 63 -1.97 -10.72 -4.83
CA ASP A 63 -2.50 -11.65 -5.82
C ASP A 63 -1.93 -11.41 -7.23
N ILE A 64 -1.74 -10.14 -7.61
CA ILE A 64 -1.08 -9.76 -8.87
C ILE A 64 0.40 -10.18 -8.84
N ILE A 65 1.12 -9.88 -7.77
CA ILE A 65 2.56 -10.13 -7.65
C ILE A 65 2.88 -11.63 -7.57
N ILE A 66 2.06 -12.43 -6.87
CA ILE A 66 2.25 -13.88 -6.72
C ILE A 66 2.25 -14.60 -8.09
N GLN A 67 1.48 -14.07 -9.03
CA GLN A 67 1.31 -14.63 -10.38
C GLN A 67 2.34 -14.08 -11.39
N ALA A 68 3.25 -13.20 -10.95
CA ALA A 68 4.22 -12.57 -11.82
C ALA A 68 5.06 -13.58 -12.59
N LYS A 69 5.28 -13.29 -13.87
CA LYS A 69 6.28 -13.88 -14.76
C LYS A 69 7.44 -12.91 -14.98
N GLU A 70 7.14 -11.61 -15.04
CA GLU A 70 8.12 -10.53 -15.09
C GLU A 70 7.73 -9.45 -14.08
N LEU A 71 8.73 -8.88 -13.41
CA LEU A 71 8.55 -7.83 -12.41
C LEU A 71 9.55 -6.69 -12.63
N THR A 72 9.03 -5.48 -12.71
CA THR A 72 9.83 -4.23 -12.74
C THR A 72 9.37 -3.32 -11.63
N ILE A 73 10.30 -2.92 -10.77
CA ILE A 73 10.09 -2.07 -9.59
C ILE A 73 10.76 -0.72 -9.85
N GLU A 74 10.00 0.36 -9.76
CA GLU A 74 10.48 1.72 -9.90
C GLU A 74 10.10 2.53 -8.66
N GLY A 75 11.04 3.32 -8.14
CA GLY A 75 10.81 4.04 -6.90
C GLY A 75 11.98 4.87 -6.44
N TYR A 76 12.04 5.07 -5.14
CA TYR A 76 13.03 5.92 -4.48
C TYR A 76 13.69 5.21 -3.31
N VAL A 77 14.98 5.46 -3.10
CA VAL A 77 15.71 5.04 -1.89
C VAL A 77 16.26 6.28 -1.20
N PHE A 78 16.19 6.30 0.13
CA PHE A 78 16.84 7.32 0.93
C PHE A 78 18.31 6.98 1.18
N GLU A 79 19.12 8.01 1.38
CA GLU A 79 20.51 7.87 1.83
C GLU A 79 20.59 6.94 3.06
N ASP A 80 21.65 6.13 3.12
CA ASP A 80 21.93 5.17 4.20
C ASP A 80 20.83 4.12 4.45
N ASN A 81 20.00 3.82 3.44
CA ASN A 81 18.84 2.92 3.57
C ASN A 81 17.86 3.36 4.67
N TYR A 82 17.78 4.67 4.91
CA TYR A 82 16.92 5.23 5.94
C TYR A 82 15.45 4.88 5.70
N VAL A 83 14.81 4.37 6.75
CA VAL A 83 13.37 4.09 6.76
C VAL A 83 12.64 5.26 7.40
N TYR A 84 11.96 6.03 6.57
CA TYR A 84 11.04 7.06 7.03
C TYR A 84 9.78 6.43 7.61
N ALA A 85 9.41 6.85 8.82
CA ALA A 85 8.16 6.48 9.48
C ALA A 85 7.11 7.56 9.22
N PHE A 86 6.08 7.24 8.45
CA PHE A 86 5.03 8.20 8.12
C PHE A 86 4.12 8.48 9.31
N ASN A 87 3.68 9.73 9.43
CA ASN A 87 2.77 10.17 10.47
C ASN A 87 1.35 9.64 10.21
N LYS A 88 0.82 8.82 11.11
CA LYS A 88 -0.52 8.22 10.98
C LYS A 88 -1.66 9.26 11.03
N LYS A 89 -1.39 10.49 11.46
CA LYS A 89 -2.40 11.54 11.63
C LYS A 89 -2.27 12.70 10.65
N LYS A 90 -1.12 12.81 9.97
CA LYS A 90 -0.81 13.90 9.06
C LYS A 90 -0.22 13.32 7.77
N VAL A 91 -0.78 13.78 6.65
CA VAL A 91 -0.37 13.34 5.31
C VAL A 91 0.45 14.45 4.67
N GLY A 92 1.48 14.08 3.89
CA GLY A 92 2.26 15.02 3.10
C GLY A 92 3.34 15.77 3.88
N GLU A 93 3.84 15.21 4.99
CA GLU A 93 4.93 15.85 5.75
C GLU A 93 6.24 15.89 4.94
N SER A 94 7.02 16.95 5.14
CA SER A 94 8.35 17.09 4.54
C SER A 94 9.33 16.11 5.17
N ILE A 95 10.06 15.38 4.34
CA ILE A 95 11.09 14.41 4.73
C ILE A 95 12.44 15.09 4.57
N ALA A 96 13.21 15.19 5.65
CA ALA A 96 14.49 15.91 5.66
C ALA A 96 15.61 15.24 4.85
N LYS A 97 15.38 14.03 4.33
CA LYS A 97 16.36 13.23 3.59
C LYS A 97 16.10 13.27 2.09
N SER A 98 17.19 13.28 1.32
CA SER A 98 17.15 13.24 -0.14
C SER A 98 16.77 11.85 -0.62
N ALA A 99 15.95 11.78 -1.66
CA ALA A 99 15.51 10.54 -2.28
C ALA A 99 16.16 10.37 -3.66
N THR A 100 16.76 9.20 -3.93
CA THR A 100 17.36 8.86 -5.22
C THR A 100 16.44 7.91 -5.99
N ALA A 101 16.19 8.22 -7.25
CA ALA A 101 15.36 7.37 -8.12
C ALA A 101 16.11 6.09 -8.52
N VAL A 102 15.40 4.98 -8.47
CA VAL A 102 15.94 3.64 -8.73
C VAL A 102 14.95 2.82 -9.54
N LYS A 103 15.48 1.94 -10.38
CA LYS A 103 14.70 0.97 -11.16
C LYS A 103 15.36 -0.40 -11.05
N TYR A 104 14.57 -1.39 -10.67
CA TYR A 104 14.99 -2.77 -10.53
C TYR A 104 14.15 -3.63 -11.45
N GLN A 105 14.82 -4.47 -12.23
CA GLN A 105 14.20 -5.44 -13.11
C GLN A 105 15.21 -6.57 -13.33
N ARG A 106 14.71 -7.74 -13.72
CA ARG A 106 15.57 -8.85 -14.15
C ARG A 106 16.47 -8.40 -15.30
N LYS A 107 17.71 -8.89 -15.34
CA LYS A 107 18.72 -8.37 -16.27
C LYS A 107 18.40 -8.65 -17.73
N SER A 108 17.87 -9.84 -18.04
CA SER A 108 17.41 -10.16 -19.41
C SER A 108 16.34 -9.19 -19.96
N LEU A 109 15.73 -8.36 -19.10
CA LEU A 109 14.76 -7.33 -19.49
C LEU A 109 15.39 -5.95 -19.74
N ILE A 110 16.71 -5.80 -19.57
CA ILE A 110 17.43 -4.54 -19.81
C ILE A 110 17.69 -4.37 -21.31
N PRO A 111 17.21 -3.28 -21.93
CA PRO A 111 17.52 -2.99 -23.34
C PRO A 111 19.04 -2.77 -23.52
N GLY A 112 19.71 -3.66 -24.27
CA GLY A 112 21.11 -3.52 -24.66
C GLY A 112 22.16 -3.90 -23.60
N GLY A 113 21.77 -4.60 -22.53
CA GLY A 113 22.71 -5.10 -21.50
C GLY A 113 23.42 -6.39 -21.93
N ASP A 114 24.74 -6.45 -21.75
CA ASP A 114 25.50 -7.70 -21.88
C ASP A 114 25.02 -8.71 -20.83
N SER A 115 24.43 -9.83 -21.25
CA SER A 115 23.78 -10.85 -20.41
C SER A 115 24.74 -11.51 -19.40
N THR A 116 26.06 -11.46 -19.63
CA THR A 116 27.01 -12.42 -19.05
C THR A 116 27.52 -12.16 -17.62
N THR A 117 27.28 -10.99 -17.02
CA THR A 117 28.03 -10.55 -15.81
C THR A 117 27.25 -10.11 -14.56
N LEU A 118 25.91 -10.14 -14.53
CA LEU A 118 25.15 -9.52 -13.42
C LEU A 118 23.85 -10.29 -13.14
N ASN A 119 23.58 -10.61 -11.87
CA ASN A 119 22.32 -11.22 -11.40
C ASN A 119 21.56 -10.21 -10.53
N TYR A 120 20.26 -10.41 -10.29
CA TYR A 120 19.46 -9.49 -9.44
C TYR A 120 19.95 -9.44 -7.99
N GLU A 121 20.57 -10.51 -7.50
CA GLU A 121 21.26 -10.53 -6.20
C GLU A 121 22.36 -9.46 -6.09
N ASP A 122 22.91 -9.04 -7.23
CA ASP A 122 24.07 -8.16 -7.31
C ASP A 122 23.76 -6.75 -7.83
N ASN A 123 22.56 -6.42 -8.34
CA ASN A 123 22.31 -5.06 -8.87
C ASN A 123 20.89 -4.53 -8.75
N GLY A 124 20.81 -3.28 -8.32
CA GLY A 124 19.84 -2.30 -8.80
C GLY A 124 20.44 -1.31 -9.76
N TYR A 125 19.64 -0.81 -10.69
CA TYR A 125 20.10 0.24 -11.59
C TYR A 125 19.51 1.58 -11.12
N LYS A 126 20.37 2.59 -10.90
CA LYS A 126 19.88 3.97 -10.81
C LYS A 126 19.35 4.36 -12.18
N HIS A 127 18.07 4.71 -12.27
CA HIS A 127 17.57 5.33 -13.48
C HIS A 127 17.99 6.80 -13.46
N PHE A 128 19.01 7.13 -14.24
CA PHE A 128 19.34 8.52 -14.55
C PHE A 128 18.56 8.96 -15.79
N PRO A 129 18.09 10.22 -15.87
CA PRO A 129 17.58 10.76 -17.12
C PRO A 129 18.70 10.75 -18.17
N ALA A 130 18.51 9.94 -19.22
CA ALA A 130 19.12 9.85 -20.56
C ALA A 130 20.63 10.12 -20.82
N SER A 131 21.43 10.73 -19.93
CA SER A 131 22.79 11.19 -20.26
C SER A 131 23.85 10.88 -19.21
N ALA A 132 23.58 10.04 -18.21
CA ALA A 132 24.55 9.70 -17.18
C ALA A 132 24.85 8.19 -17.18
N THR A 133 26.14 7.87 -17.06
CA THR A 133 26.69 6.53 -16.88
C THR A 133 25.87 5.76 -15.85
N VAL A 134 25.38 4.59 -16.22
CA VAL A 134 24.63 3.68 -15.33
C VAL A 134 25.56 3.25 -14.19
N SER A 135 25.44 3.91 -13.03
CA SER A 135 26.06 3.47 -11.80
C SER A 135 25.06 2.56 -11.07
N GLY A 136 25.39 1.27 -10.96
CA GLY A 136 24.58 0.30 -10.23
C GLY A 136 24.55 0.62 -8.73
N ASP A 137 23.37 0.58 -8.14
CA ASP A 137 23.16 0.61 -6.70
C ASP A 137 22.81 -0.81 -6.25
N TYR A 138 23.65 -1.44 -5.44
CA TYR A 138 23.37 -2.79 -4.94
C TYR A 138 22.09 -2.79 -4.09
N LEU A 139 21.18 -3.73 -4.37
CA LEU A 139 20.02 -4.03 -3.50
C LEU A 139 20.47 -4.55 -2.14
N LYS A 140 21.53 -5.34 -2.16
CA LYS A 140 22.19 -5.94 -1.01
C LYS A 140 23.22 -4.97 -0.45
N THR A 141 23.05 -4.61 0.82
CA THR A 141 24.12 -4.01 1.62
C THR A 141 24.63 -5.05 2.59
N LYS A 142 25.95 -5.32 2.56
CA LYS A 142 26.61 -6.06 3.63
C LYS A 142 26.89 -5.07 4.76
N VAL A 143 26.45 -5.37 5.97
CA VAL A 143 26.82 -4.59 7.15
C VAL A 143 28.10 -5.20 7.73
N GLY A 144 29.25 -4.64 7.35
CA GLY A 144 30.58 -5.10 7.77
C GLY A 144 31.35 -5.86 6.68
N ASP A 145 32.68 -5.89 6.81
CA ASP A 145 33.61 -6.51 5.86
C ASP A 145 33.73 -8.04 6.02
N ASP A 146 32.96 -8.64 6.92
CA ASP A 146 33.00 -10.07 7.24
C ASP A 146 32.15 -10.89 6.24
N PRO A 147 32.62 -12.02 5.70
CA PRO A 147 31.78 -12.98 4.95
C PRO A 147 30.56 -13.50 5.74
N SER A 148 30.54 -13.34 7.07
CA SER A 148 29.43 -13.66 7.97
C SER A 148 28.49 -12.47 8.24
N ALA A 149 28.75 -11.30 7.62
CA ALA A 149 27.97 -10.09 7.81
C ALA A 149 26.50 -10.27 7.44
N THR A 150 25.60 -9.74 8.28
CA THR A 150 24.16 -9.73 8.03
C THR A 150 23.86 -9.01 6.72
N VAL A 151 23.19 -9.71 5.82
CA VAL A 151 22.71 -9.18 4.55
C VAL A 151 21.48 -8.33 4.82
N THR A 152 21.54 -7.04 4.50
CA THR A 152 20.37 -6.15 4.54
C THR A 152 19.98 -5.77 3.12
N TYR A 153 18.69 -5.71 2.85
CA TYR A 153 18.15 -5.27 1.56
C TYR A 153 17.68 -3.82 1.64
N LYS A 154 17.85 -3.08 0.55
CA LYS A 154 17.39 -1.70 0.45
C LYS A 154 15.86 -1.61 0.51
N ASN A 155 15.39 -0.58 1.20
CA ASN A 155 14.00 -0.18 1.26
C ASN A 155 13.70 0.75 0.09
N ILE A 156 12.81 0.31 -0.80
CA ILE A 156 12.43 1.06 -2.00
C ILE A 156 11.02 1.59 -1.79
N TYR A 157 10.86 2.90 -1.82
CA TYR A 157 9.57 3.56 -1.82
C TYR A 157 9.01 3.57 -3.23
N LEU A 158 7.94 2.81 -3.46
CA LEU A 158 7.36 2.55 -4.76
C LEU A 158 6.78 3.84 -5.36
N SER A 159 7.15 4.07 -6.63
CA SER A 159 6.47 5.02 -7.50
C SER A 159 5.66 4.26 -8.55
N LYS A 160 6.21 3.16 -9.08
CA LYS A 160 5.57 2.32 -10.08
C LYS A 160 6.01 0.87 -9.95
N LEU A 161 5.06 -0.05 -10.07
CA LEU A 161 5.30 -1.48 -10.13
C LEU A 161 4.67 -2.03 -11.41
N THR A 162 5.45 -2.70 -12.25
CA THR A 162 4.95 -3.32 -13.47
C THR A 162 5.09 -4.83 -13.35
N VAL A 163 3.98 -5.53 -13.48
CA VAL A 163 3.89 -6.98 -13.34
C VAL A 163 3.31 -7.56 -14.63
N LYS A 164 4.00 -8.53 -15.23
CA LYS A 164 3.40 -9.32 -16.31
C LYS A 164 3.07 -10.71 -15.83
N TYR A 165 1.91 -11.21 -16.17
CA TYR A 165 1.44 -12.54 -15.79
C TYR A 165 0.52 -13.13 -16.86
N SER A 166 0.32 -14.44 -16.83
CA SER A 166 -0.54 -15.15 -17.78
C SER A 166 -1.95 -15.30 -17.22
N VAL A 167 -2.95 -15.08 -18.06
CA VAL A 167 -4.38 -15.25 -17.71
C VAL A 167 -5.05 -16.19 -18.72
N PRO A 168 -6.10 -16.93 -18.32
CA PRO A 168 -6.90 -17.71 -19.26
C PRO A 168 -7.48 -16.79 -20.33
N TYR A 169 -7.39 -17.22 -21.59
CA TYR A 169 -7.98 -16.48 -22.71
C TYR A 169 -9.49 -16.74 -22.81
N ASP A 170 -10.24 -15.68 -23.09
CA ASP A 170 -11.66 -15.74 -23.41
C ASP A 170 -11.93 -14.90 -24.68
N SER A 171 -12.47 -15.57 -25.70
CA SER A 171 -12.73 -15.00 -27.02
C SER A 171 -13.81 -13.92 -27.01
N ASN A 172 -14.68 -13.86 -25.99
CA ASN A 172 -15.66 -12.79 -25.82
C ASN A 172 -15.00 -11.42 -25.72
N TYR A 173 -13.79 -11.38 -25.13
CA TYR A 173 -13.03 -10.16 -24.87
C TYR A 173 -11.99 -9.84 -25.95
N LEU A 174 -11.94 -10.63 -27.03
CA LEU A 174 -11.03 -10.40 -28.15
C LEU A 174 -11.18 -8.98 -28.73
N GLY A 175 -10.04 -8.32 -28.91
CA GLY A 175 -9.94 -6.99 -29.49
C GLY A 175 -10.35 -6.91 -30.95
N THR A 176 -10.90 -5.76 -31.36
CA THR A 176 -11.14 -5.47 -32.78
C THR A 176 -9.81 -5.45 -33.54
N GLY A 177 -9.68 -6.26 -34.59
CA GLY A 177 -8.47 -6.33 -35.42
C GLY A 177 -7.35 -7.22 -34.88
N ILE A 178 -7.60 -7.98 -33.81
CA ILE A 178 -6.66 -8.97 -33.27
C ILE A 178 -7.05 -10.37 -33.76
N THR A 179 -6.07 -11.16 -34.21
CA THR A 179 -6.29 -12.57 -34.57
C THR A 179 -6.45 -13.41 -33.30
N ASP A 180 -7.50 -14.24 -33.26
CA ASP A 180 -7.77 -15.16 -32.15
C ASP A 180 -6.59 -16.11 -31.94
N PRO A 181 -5.94 -16.10 -30.75
CA PRO A 181 -4.85 -17.02 -30.44
C PRO A 181 -5.31 -18.47 -30.17
N GLY A 182 -6.62 -18.74 -30.12
CA GLY A 182 -7.19 -20.04 -29.79
C GLY A 182 -7.08 -20.35 -28.30
N ASN A 183 -6.72 -21.58 -27.94
CA ASN A 183 -6.66 -22.04 -26.53
C ASN A 183 -5.38 -21.62 -25.78
N VAL A 184 -4.69 -20.57 -26.22
CA VAL A 184 -3.46 -20.10 -25.58
C VAL A 184 -3.80 -19.07 -24.50
N ASN A 185 -3.13 -19.13 -23.36
CA ASN A 185 -3.25 -18.10 -22.32
C ASN A 185 -2.90 -16.72 -22.90
N ASP A 186 -3.62 -15.69 -22.47
CA ASP A 186 -3.29 -14.31 -22.76
C ASP A 186 -2.20 -13.79 -21.79
N GLU A 187 -1.49 -12.76 -22.20
CA GLU A 187 -0.51 -12.07 -21.36
C GLU A 187 -1.11 -10.75 -20.89
N CYS A 188 -1.22 -10.60 -19.57
CA CYS A 188 -1.66 -9.37 -18.91
C CYS A 188 -0.45 -8.62 -18.35
N THR A 189 -0.40 -7.31 -18.60
CA THR A 189 0.52 -6.37 -17.96
C THR A 189 -0.28 -5.50 -17.01
N ALA A 190 -0.03 -5.64 -15.70
CA ALA A 190 -0.55 -4.75 -14.68
C ALA A 190 0.49 -3.67 -14.35
N ILE A 191 0.11 -2.41 -14.50
CA ILE A 191 0.89 -1.25 -14.08
C ILE A 191 0.22 -0.67 -12.84
N ILE A 192 0.91 -0.77 -11.70
CA ILE A 192 0.47 -0.21 -10.43
C ILE A 192 1.25 1.08 -10.21
N THR A 193 0.55 2.22 -10.16
CA THR A 193 1.16 3.54 -9.97
C THR A 193 0.81 4.07 -8.59
N PHE A 194 1.84 4.49 -7.84
CA PHE A 194 1.71 5.06 -6.50
C PHE A 194 1.93 6.57 -6.60
N ASN A 195 0.85 7.34 -6.55
CA ASN A 195 0.91 8.79 -6.67
C ASN A 195 0.23 9.45 -5.48
N GLN A 196 1.05 9.99 -4.58
CA GLN A 196 0.60 10.64 -3.34
C GLN A 196 -0.30 9.71 -2.53
N GLU A 197 -1.57 10.09 -2.33
CA GLU A 197 -2.54 9.34 -1.55
C GLU A 197 -3.23 8.22 -2.34
N LYS A 198 -3.01 8.17 -3.67
CA LYS A 198 -3.72 7.28 -4.58
C LYS A 198 -2.84 6.16 -5.11
N ILE A 199 -3.43 4.96 -5.17
CA ILE A 199 -2.88 3.82 -5.91
C ILE A 199 -3.78 3.56 -7.11
N TYR A 200 -3.17 3.49 -8.27
CA TYR A 200 -3.83 3.20 -9.53
C TYR A 200 -3.40 1.84 -10.05
N ILE A 201 -4.32 1.05 -10.57
CA ILE A 201 -4.01 -0.22 -11.22
C ILE A 201 -4.56 -0.19 -12.63
N GLU A 202 -3.66 -0.26 -13.61
CA GLU A 202 -4.00 -0.37 -15.02
C GLU A 202 -3.67 -1.79 -15.49
N LYS A 203 -4.62 -2.45 -16.15
CA LYS A 203 -4.42 -3.80 -16.73
C LYS A 203 -4.53 -3.69 -18.25
N THR A 204 -3.51 -4.18 -18.94
CA THR A 204 -3.46 -4.26 -20.40
C THR A 204 -3.22 -5.69 -20.83
N TYR A 205 -4.09 -6.21 -21.68
CA TYR A 205 -4.07 -7.56 -22.22
C TYR A 205 -3.58 -7.53 -23.67
N LYS A 206 -2.86 -8.57 -24.07
CA LYS A 206 -2.31 -8.69 -25.42
C LYS A 206 -3.39 -9.06 -26.44
N TYR A 207 -4.30 -9.97 -26.11
CA TYR A 207 -5.36 -10.43 -27.01
C TYR A 207 -6.76 -9.97 -26.58
N MET A 208 -7.07 -10.00 -25.28
CA MET A 208 -8.35 -9.60 -24.70
C MET A 208 -8.48 -8.08 -24.56
N THR A 209 -8.21 -7.32 -25.63
CA THR A 209 -8.03 -5.87 -25.53
C THR A 209 -9.31 -5.11 -25.17
N LYS A 210 -10.49 -5.73 -25.23
CA LYS A 210 -11.74 -5.15 -24.72
C LYS A 210 -11.72 -4.94 -23.20
N LEU A 211 -10.89 -5.70 -22.47
CA LEU A 211 -10.69 -5.54 -21.03
C LEU A 211 -9.60 -4.51 -20.69
N ASN A 212 -8.94 -3.92 -21.69
CA ASN A 212 -7.87 -2.97 -21.44
C ASN A 212 -8.43 -1.71 -20.77
N SER A 213 -7.84 -1.37 -19.64
CA SER A 213 -7.97 -0.05 -19.04
C SER A 213 -6.80 0.81 -19.50
N SER A 214 -7.07 2.05 -19.90
CA SER A 214 -6.01 2.99 -20.31
C SER A 214 -5.96 4.18 -19.37
N GLY A 215 -4.81 4.39 -18.74
CA GLY A 215 -4.42 5.62 -18.08
C GLY A 215 -4.88 5.79 -16.64
N VAL A 216 -4.15 6.67 -15.95
CA VAL A 216 -4.37 7.10 -14.57
C VAL A 216 -5.60 8.01 -14.51
N SER A 217 -6.78 7.42 -14.41
CA SER A 217 -8.05 8.13 -14.26
C SER A 217 -8.69 7.81 -12.90
N ASP A 218 -9.63 8.63 -12.43
CA ASP A 218 -10.34 8.37 -11.16
C ASP A 218 -11.06 7.00 -11.16
N ASN A 219 -11.35 6.44 -12.34
CA ASN A 219 -11.94 5.10 -12.50
C ASN A 219 -10.95 3.94 -12.27
N THR A 220 -9.66 4.23 -12.14
CA THR A 220 -8.59 3.22 -11.89
C THR A 220 -8.00 3.35 -10.49
N VAL A 221 -8.53 4.26 -9.67
CA VAL A 221 -8.13 4.42 -8.26
C VAL A 221 -8.60 3.22 -7.48
N TYR A 222 -7.64 2.44 -6.98
CA TYR A 222 -7.92 1.32 -6.10
C TYR A 222 -8.10 1.78 -4.65
N THR A 223 -7.27 2.74 -4.22
CA THR A 223 -7.38 3.36 -2.90
C THR A 223 -6.89 4.80 -2.96
N SER A 224 -7.46 5.66 -2.12
CA SER A 224 -7.15 7.09 -1.97
C SER A 224 -6.72 7.46 -0.54
N LYS A 225 -6.32 6.45 0.25
CA LYS A 225 -6.00 6.60 1.67
C LYS A 225 -4.51 6.39 1.98
N LEU A 226 -3.67 6.24 0.94
CA LEU A 226 -2.24 6.02 1.13
C LEU A 226 -1.60 7.28 1.74
N ASN A 227 -0.61 7.11 2.60
CA ASN A 227 0.16 8.25 3.09
C ASN A 227 1.24 8.65 2.05
N TYR A 228 1.76 9.85 2.16
CA TYR A 228 2.90 10.30 1.36
C TYR A 228 3.68 11.40 2.09
N GLY A 229 4.87 11.69 1.59
CA GLY A 229 5.69 12.81 2.06
C GLY A 229 6.53 13.40 0.93
N THR A 230 7.09 14.58 1.16
CA THR A 230 7.92 15.26 0.17
C THR A 230 9.35 15.31 0.65
N SER A 231 10.25 14.63 -0.06
CA SER A 231 11.69 14.64 0.23
C SER A 231 12.34 16.02 0.08
N SER A 232 13.53 16.18 0.67
CA SER A 232 14.29 17.44 0.67
C SER A 232 14.62 17.96 -0.74
N ASN A 233 14.72 17.07 -1.73
CA ASN A 233 14.93 17.40 -3.14
C ASN A 233 13.62 17.50 -3.96
N GLY A 234 12.47 17.62 -3.27
CA GLY A 234 11.17 17.89 -3.88
C GLY A 234 10.49 16.68 -4.53
N LYS A 235 11.01 15.46 -4.35
CA LYS A 235 10.34 14.23 -4.84
C LYS A 235 9.21 13.85 -3.90
N ILE A 236 8.05 13.49 -4.47
CA ILE A 236 6.91 12.93 -3.75
C ILE A 236 7.18 11.45 -3.50
N ILE A 237 7.12 11.05 -2.24
CA ILE A 237 7.38 9.69 -1.78
C ILE A 237 6.07 9.12 -1.24
N SER A 238 5.48 8.21 -2.00
CA SER A 238 4.31 7.45 -1.59
C SER A 238 4.69 6.48 -0.47
N ALA A 239 3.79 6.27 0.50
CA ALA A 239 4.04 5.41 1.64
C ALA A 239 3.81 3.93 1.34
N ALA A 240 4.32 3.49 0.19
CA ALA A 240 4.38 2.11 -0.23
C ALA A 240 5.85 1.73 -0.31
N ARG A 241 6.30 0.84 0.56
CA ARG A 241 7.69 0.41 0.66
C ARG A 241 7.80 -1.07 0.32
N ILE A 242 8.72 -1.39 -0.57
CA ILE A 242 9.07 -2.77 -0.91
C ILE A 242 10.51 -3.07 -0.49
N THR A 243 10.72 -4.29 -0.03
CA THR A 243 12.03 -4.88 0.19
C THR A 243 12.07 -6.18 -0.59
N VAL A 244 13.12 -6.41 -1.36
CA VAL A 244 13.23 -7.58 -2.23
C VAL A 244 14.34 -8.49 -1.73
N ASP A 245 13.99 -9.75 -1.47
CA ASP A 245 14.93 -10.81 -1.19
C ASP A 245 14.95 -11.79 -2.37
N PRO A 246 15.86 -11.57 -3.34
CA PRO A 246 15.93 -12.40 -4.54
C PRO A 246 16.32 -13.85 -4.25
N LEU A 247 17.16 -14.10 -3.25
CA LEU A 247 17.64 -15.44 -2.90
C LEU A 247 16.47 -16.36 -2.52
N ASN A 248 15.54 -15.82 -1.73
CA ASN A 248 14.34 -16.53 -1.30
C ASN A 248 13.12 -16.26 -2.20
N GLN A 249 13.32 -15.51 -3.29
CA GLN A 249 12.28 -15.12 -4.24
C GLN A 249 11.04 -14.49 -3.59
N SER A 250 11.30 -13.68 -2.57
CA SER A 250 10.27 -13.09 -1.74
C SER A 250 10.36 -11.57 -1.76
N LEU A 251 9.20 -10.94 -1.56
CA LEU A 251 9.02 -9.50 -1.55
C LEU A 251 8.30 -9.15 -0.26
N SER A 252 8.84 -8.24 0.55
CA SER A 252 8.06 -7.65 1.64
C SER A 252 7.46 -6.33 1.18
N LEU A 253 6.13 -6.28 1.10
CA LEU A 253 5.39 -5.06 0.79
C LEU A 253 4.82 -4.47 2.08
N ASN A 254 5.07 -3.18 2.30
CA ASN A 254 4.60 -2.41 3.43
C ASN A 254 3.84 -1.19 2.92
N LEU A 255 2.61 -0.99 3.36
CA LEU A 255 1.78 0.14 2.99
C LEU A 255 1.36 0.88 4.26
N ASP A 256 1.66 2.17 4.34
CA ASP A 256 1.16 3.05 5.40
C ASP A 256 0.02 3.92 4.87
N PHE A 257 -1.14 3.73 5.46
CA PHE A 257 -2.36 4.48 5.18
C PHE A 257 -2.57 5.57 6.22
N ALA A 258 -3.08 6.71 5.79
CA ALA A 258 -3.50 7.79 6.66
C ALA A 258 -4.67 8.56 6.02
N TYR A 259 -5.80 8.59 6.72
CA TYR A 259 -7.02 9.27 6.28
C TYR A 259 -7.76 9.86 7.48
N GLN A 260 -8.14 11.14 7.40
CA GLN A 260 -8.92 11.83 8.45
C GLN A 260 -8.37 11.68 9.88
N LYS A 261 -7.04 11.70 10.07
CA LYS A 261 -6.33 11.49 11.36
C LYS A 261 -6.35 10.04 11.89
N HIS A 262 -6.80 9.10 11.08
CA HIS A 262 -6.72 7.66 11.31
C HIS A 262 -5.63 7.09 10.41
N GLY A 263 -4.89 6.09 10.88
CA GLY A 263 -3.83 5.51 10.08
C GLY A 263 -3.57 4.06 10.42
N ALA A 264 -3.21 3.30 9.40
CA ALA A 264 -2.93 1.88 9.48
C ALA A 264 -1.62 1.57 8.75
N SER A 265 -0.82 0.68 9.31
CA SER A 265 0.39 0.17 8.66
C SER A 265 0.15 -1.31 8.42
N ILE A 266 0.25 -1.75 7.18
CA ILE A 266 -0.04 -3.14 6.81
C ILE A 266 1.14 -3.68 6.04
N GLN A 267 1.56 -4.88 6.41
CA GLN A 267 2.74 -5.54 5.86
C GLN A 267 2.36 -6.95 5.44
N ASN A 268 2.89 -7.38 4.29
CA ASN A 268 2.84 -8.77 3.86
C ASN A 268 4.19 -9.18 3.26
N ILE A 269 4.47 -10.48 3.33
CA ILE A 269 5.56 -11.13 2.60
C ILE A 269 4.93 -11.94 1.49
N ILE A 270 5.35 -11.66 0.26
CA ILE A 270 4.83 -12.25 -0.95
C ILE A 270 5.91 -13.14 -1.54
N ASN A 271 5.65 -14.44 -1.57
CA ASN A 271 6.50 -15.41 -2.26
C ASN A 271 5.99 -15.58 -3.68
N ILE A 272 6.85 -15.31 -4.66
CA ILE A 272 6.48 -15.39 -6.07
C ILE A 272 6.44 -16.86 -6.48
N LYS A 273 5.40 -17.29 -7.19
CA LYS A 273 5.26 -18.71 -7.59
C LYS A 273 6.28 -19.14 -8.64
N ASN A 274 6.70 -18.21 -9.50
CA ASN A 274 7.59 -18.51 -10.61
C ASN A 274 9.04 -18.25 -10.22
N SER A 275 9.87 -19.27 -10.40
CA SER A 275 11.24 -19.28 -9.90
C SER A 275 12.21 -18.36 -10.64
N ASN A 276 11.80 -17.78 -11.76
CA ASN A 276 12.69 -17.02 -12.64
C ASN A 276 12.25 -15.55 -12.81
N VAL A 277 11.46 -15.04 -11.86
CA VAL A 277 10.93 -13.67 -11.92
C VAL A 277 11.97 -12.65 -11.48
N LEU A 278 12.64 -12.94 -10.37
CA LEU A 278 13.65 -12.05 -9.81
C LEU A 278 15.06 -12.40 -10.31
N ILE A 279 15.37 -13.68 -10.50
CA ILE A 279 16.70 -14.13 -10.93
C ILE A 279 16.58 -14.71 -12.35
N ASP A 280 17.58 -14.45 -13.20
CA ASP A 280 17.68 -15.11 -14.49
C ASP A 280 18.00 -16.61 -14.28
N PRO A 281 17.33 -17.52 -15.00
CA PRO A 281 17.67 -18.93 -14.91
C PRO A 281 19.15 -19.08 -15.25
N LYS A 282 19.91 -19.78 -14.41
CA LYS A 282 21.30 -20.13 -14.73
C LYS A 282 21.26 -20.92 -16.05
N GLU A 283 21.93 -20.40 -17.07
CA GLU A 283 22.26 -21.17 -18.28
C GLU A 283 23.12 -22.38 -17.91
#